data_AF-A0A6J0Y8D9-F1
#
_entry.id   AF-A0A6J0Y8D9-F1
#
_cell.length_a   1.000
_cell.length_b   1.000
_cell.length_c   1.000
_cell.angle_alpha   90.00
_cell.angle_beta   90.00
_cell.angle_gamma   90.00
#
_symmetry.space_group_name_H-M   'P 1'
#
loop_
_entity.id
_entity.type
_entity.pdbx_description
1 polymer ?
#
loop_
_entity_poly.entity_id
_entity_poly.type
_entity_poly.pdbx_seq_one_letter_code
_entity_poly.pdbx_strand_id
1 'polypeptide(L)'
;MSLQTRPRLLNLAAVSLLRDEASAITALEYLPIELFPTLFMEAFRGSRSETLKAMVCAWPFVRLPLGGLMQKPHMGTLQAVLDGLDILLAQKKHSKRCKLRVLDLRNTGQDFWKMWSGSSVHVSSSSSMTPVAEVRSRTEQPLAPLEVFIELHFKESTTDDFIYLMRWVEQRKTSIHLCSTKLKITSISLENIMQVLGIVQLDYIQEVEVNCIWHLSTLAMFAPFLGQMSNIQRLHLSHIHGLAFEEEEEYYHVVQITSQFRKLYHLRDLYLETPSFLEGCLIQMLR
;
A
#
# COMPACT_ATOMS: atom_id res chain seq x y z
N MET A 1 7.27 13.61 -34.60
CA MET A 1 8.53 14.18 -34.07
C MET A 1 8.37 14.29 -32.55
N SER A 2 8.89 13.33 -31.78
CA SER A 2 8.86 13.43 -30.32
C SER A 2 9.87 14.49 -29.89
N LEU A 3 9.45 15.43 -29.04
CA LEU A 3 10.36 16.38 -28.40
C LEU A 3 11.24 15.58 -27.44
N GLN A 4 12.47 15.28 -27.86
CA GLN A 4 13.47 14.63 -27.01
C GLN A 4 13.80 15.59 -25.87
N THR A 5 13.23 15.33 -24.69
CA THR A 5 13.43 16.14 -23.49
C THR A 5 14.91 16.07 -23.10
N ARG A 6 15.62 17.20 -23.21
CA ARG A 6 17.05 17.25 -22.82
C ARG A 6 17.18 16.89 -21.33
N PRO A 7 18.12 16.01 -20.96
CA PRO A 7 18.37 15.69 -19.56
C PRO A 7 18.86 16.94 -18.83
N ARG A 8 18.29 17.18 -17.64
CA ARG A 8 18.67 18.31 -16.79
C ARG A 8 20.08 18.10 -16.24
N LEU A 9 20.81 19.19 -15.98
CA LEU A 9 22.13 19.13 -15.34
C LEU A 9 22.08 18.35 -14.02
N LEU A 10 21.02 18.54 -13.23
CA LEU A 10 20.83 17.79 -11.99
C LEU A 10 20.72 16.28 -12.23
N ASN A 11 19.98 15.85 -13.25
CA ASN A 11 19.85 14.44 -13.59
C ASN A 11 21.20 13.87 -14.05
N LEU A 12 21.95 14.62 -14.85
CA LEU A 12 23.29 14.22 -15.29
C LEU A 12 24.27 14.10 -14.12
N ALA A 13 24.22 15.05 -13.18
CA ALA A 13 25.03 15.01 -11.96
C ALA A 13 24.66 13.81 -11.08
N ALA A 14 23.38 13.52 -10.90
CA ALA A 14 22.91 12.34 -10.17
C ALA A 14 23.37 11.05 -10.84
N VAL A 15 23.18 10.91 -12.15
CA VAL A 15 23.66 9.74 -12.93
C VAL A 15 25.18 9.59 -12.84
N SER A 16 25.93 10.71 -12.86
CA SER A 16 27.39 10.68 -12.71
C SER A 16 27.81 10.22 -11.32
N LEU A 17 27.15 10.71 -10.27
CA LEU A 17 27.41 10.29 -8.89
C LEU A 17 27.11 8.80 -8.70
N LEU A 18 26.03 8.31 -9.28
CA LEU A 18 25.59 6.91 -9.22
C LEU A 18 26.45 5.94 -10.05
N ARG A 19 27.50 6.41 -10.75
CA ARG A 19 28.48 5.52 -11.38
C ARG A 19 29.31 4.74 -10.37
N ASP A 20 29.52 5.33 -9.20
CA ASP A 20 30.18 4.70 -8.07
C ASP A 20 29.27 4.75 -6.85
N GLU A 21 28.67 3.60 -6.50
CA GLU A 21 27.73 3.53 -5.38
C GLU A 21 28.38 3.89 -4.04
N ALA A 22 29.68 3.59 -3.85
CA ALA A 22 30.39 3.93 -2.62
C ALA A 22 30.50 5.46 -2.42
N SER A 23 30.87 6.20 -3.48
CA SER A 23 30.85 7.66 -3.47
C SER A 23 29.45 8.21 -3.29
N ALA A 24 28.44 7.63 -3.95
CA ALA A 24 27.05 8.06 -3.81
C ALA A 24 26.54 7.92 -2.37
N ILE A 25 26.82 6.78 -1.71
CA ILE A 25 26.46 6.52 -0.32
C ILE A 25 27.15 7.51 0.62
N THR A 26 28.45 7.74 0.44
CA THR A 26 29.21 8.70 1.26
C THR A 26 28.66 10.12 1.13
N ALA A 27 28.24 10.51 -0.08
CA ALA A 27 27.68 11.83 -0.34
C ALA A 27 26.32 12.07 0.35
N LEU A 28 25.56 11.02 0.71
CA LEU A 28 24.22 11.17 1.32
C LEU A 28 24.24 11.95 2.64
N GLU A 29 25.34 11.88 3.39
CA GLU A 29 25.49 12.63 4.65
C GLU A 29 25.43 14.15 4.42
N TYR A 30 26.00 14.61 3.31
CA TYR A 30 26.15 16.04 2.98
C TYR A 30 25.15 16.52 1.93
N LEU A 31 24.41 15.60 1.30
CA LEU A 31 23.50 15.92 0.22
C LEU A 31 22.35 16.81 0.72
N PRO A 32 22.04 17.95 0.05
CA PRO A 32 20.86 18.75 0.36
C PRO A 32 19.57 17.94 0.18
N ILE A 33 18.57 18.18 1.03
CA ILE A 33 17.32 17.40 1.04
C ILE A 33 16.55 17.51 -0.28
N GLU A 34 16.71 18.62 -0.98
CA GLU A 34 16.09 18.95 -2.27
C GLU A 34 16.61 18.05 -3.39
N LEU A 35 17.81 17.48 -3.24
CA LEU A 35 18.43 16.62 -4.26
C LEU A 35 18.13 15.14 -4.03
N PHE A 36 17.67 14.76 -2.83
CA PHE A 36 17.36 13.36 -2.48
C PHE A 36 16.34 12.72 -3.43
N PRO A 37 15.18 13.33 -3.73
CA PRO A 37 14.20 12.71 -4.61
C PRO A 37 14.73 12.45 -6.02
N THR A 38 15.49 13.41 -6.60
CA THR A 38 16.08 13.23 -7.93
C THR A 38 17.12 12.13 -7.94
N LEU A 39 18.02 12.09 -6.95
CA LEU A 39 19.01 11.01 -6.82
C LEU A 39 18.32 9.65 -6.66
N PHE A 40 17.24 9.59 -5.86
CA PHE A 40 16.49 8.34 -5.63
C PHE A 40 15.83 7.84 -6.92
N MET A 41 15.21 8.73 -7.70
CA MET A 41 14.63 8.36 -8.99
C MET A 41 15.67 7.78 -9.95
N GLU A 42 16.85 8.40 -10.04
CA GLU A 42 17.93 7.93 -10.92
C GLU A 42 18.55 6.62 -10.39
N ALA A 43 18.69 6.47 -9.07
CA ALA A 43 19.13 5.22 -8.44
C ALA A 43 18.13 4.08 -8.70
N PHE A 44 16.83 4.38 -8.61
CA PHE A 44 15.74 3.45 -8.89
C PHE A 44 15.74 3.01 -10.36
N ARG A 45 15.83 3.96 -11.30
CA ARG A 45 15.91 3.66 -12.74
C ARG A 45 17.14 2.86 -13.12
N GLY A 46 18.26 3.11 -12.44
CA GLY A 46 19.53 2.43 -12.66
C GLY A 46 19.71 1.13 -11.86
N SER A 47 18.69 0.69 -11.11
CA SER A 47 18.74 -0.49 -10.23
C SER A 47 19.94 -0.51 -9.27
N ARG A 48 20.31 0.67 -8.74
CA ARG A 48 21.45 0.88 -7.82
C ARG A 48 21.08 0.45 -6.40
N SER A 49 21.15 -0.86 -6.15
CA SER A 49 20.53 -1.48 -4.98
C SER A 49 21.15 -1.03 -3.66
N GLU A 50 22.48 -0.92 -3.58
CA GLU A 50 23.15 -0.51 -2.33
C GLU A 50 22.91 0.97 -2.04
N THR A 51 22.90 1.79 -3.08
CA THR A 51 22.53 3.20 -2.96
C THR A 51 21.08 3.37 -2.50
N LEU A 52 20.13 2.61 -3.06
CA LEU A 52 18.73 2.65 -2.64
C LEU A 52 18.57 2.28 -1.16
N LYS A 53 19.21 1.19 -0.70
CA LYS A 53 19.22 0.79 0.72
C LYS A 53 19.68 1.93 1.63
N ALA A 54 20.81 2.55 1.29
CA ALA A 54 21.37 3.67 2.06
C ALA A 54 20.46 4.91 2.02
N MET A 55 19.87 5.21 0.86
CA MET A 55 18.94 6.33 0.71
C MET A 55 17.67 6.16 1.51
N VAL A 56 17.13 4.94 1.64
CA VAL A 56 15.99 4.64 2.52
C VAL A 56 16.34 4.94 3.98
N CYS A 57 17.55 4.53 4.42
CA CYS A 57 18.04 4.81 5.78
C CYS A 57 18.28 6.30 6.05
N ALA A 58 18.49 7.11 5.00
CA ALA A 58 18.74 8.54 5.08
C ALA A 58 17.56 9.39 4.57
N TRP A 59 16.40 8.78 4.31
CA TRP A 59 15.31 9.43 3.59
C TRP A 59 14.76 10.63 4.38
N PRO A 60 14.82 11.86 3.82
CA PRO A 60 14.58 13.06 4.60
C PRO A 60 13.11 13.43 4.80
N PHE A 61 12.18 12.66 4.21
CA PHE A 61 10.74 12.91 4.28
C PHE A 61 10.02 11.81 5.07
N VAL A 62 8.82 12.14 5.57
CA VAL A 62 8.01 11.18 6.35
C VAL A 62 7.49 10.03 5.50
N ARG A 63 7.14 10.33 4.24
CA ARG A 63 6.61 9.36 3.28
C ARG A 63 7.59 9.13 2.14
N LEU A 64 7.76 7.89 1.73
CA LEU A 64 8.38 7.49 0.47
C LEU A 64 7.28 6.96 -0.47
N PRO A 65 6.82 7.75 -1.47
CA PRO A 65 5.78 7.34 -2.41
C PRO A 65 6.33 6.46 -3.54
N LEU A 66 6.87 5.30 -3.19
CA LEU A 66 7.55 4.39 -4.12
C LEU A 66 6.62 3.89 -5.25
N GLY A 67 5.34 3.67 -4.97
CA GLY A 67 4.39 3.17 -5.97
C GLY A 67 4.24 4.08 -7.19
N GLY A 68 4.51 5.38 -7.05
CA GLY A 68 4.58 6.31 -8.18
C GLY A 68 5.70 6.02 -9.18
N LEU A 69 6.78 5.36 -8.74
CA LEU A 69 7.89 4.91 -9.59
C LEU A 69 7.69 3.47 -10.11
N MET A 70 6.86 2.68 -9.44
CA MET A 70 6.64 1.25 -9.72
C MET A 70 5.50 0.97 -10.71
N GLN A 71 5.32 1.79 -11.77
CA GLN A 71 4.32 1.46 -12.80
C GLN A 71 4.58 0.10 -13.47
N LYS A 72 5.85 -0.32 -13.51
CA LYS A 72 6.25 -1.71 -13.76
C LYS A 72 7.01 -2.21 -12.53
N PRO A 73 6.56 -3.31 -11.89
CA PRO A 73 7.28 -3.88 -10.77
C PRO A 73 8.68 -4.29 -11.20
N HIS A 74 9.69 -3.92 -10.42
CA HIS A 74 11.05 -4.38 -10.59
C HIS A 74 11.49 -4.97 -9.25
N MET A 75 11.41 -6.30 -9.13
CA MET A 75 11.62 -7.05 -7.90
C MET A 75 12.88 -6.59 -7.15
N GLY A 76 14.00 -6.43 -7.86
CA GLY A 76 15.28 -6.06 -7.25
C GLY A 76 15.29 -4.67 -6.59
N THR A 77 14.53 -3.70 -7.10
CA THR A 77 14.48 -2.35 -6.50
C THR A 77 13.51 -2.31 -5.32
N LEU A 78 12.39 -3.04 -5.40
CA LEU A 78 11.51 -3.23 -4.24
C LEU A 78 12.29 -3.91 -3.11
N GLN A 79 12.99 -5.01 -3.40
CA GLN A 79 13.81 -5.71 -2.43
C GLN A 79 14.87 -4.80 -1.81
N ALA A 80 15.59 -4.01 -2.62
CA ALA A 80 16.56 -3.05 -2.09
C ALA A 80 15.93 -2.02 -1.15
N VAL A 81 14.70 -1.55 -1.42
CA VAL A 81 13.99 -0.64 -0.52
C VAL A 81 13.59 -1.34 0.78
N LEU A 82 13.08 -2.56 0.71
CA LEU A 82 12.69 -3.35 1.87
C LEU A 82 13.90 -3.74 2.74
N ASP A 83 15.03 -4.12 2.13
CA ASP A 83 16.30 -4.34 2.82
C ASP A 83 16.79 -3.05 3.52
N GLY A 84 16.62 -1.89 2.88
CA GLY A 84 16.91 -0.59 3.49
C GLY A 84 16.03 -0.30 4.71
N LEU A 85 14.77 -0.70 4.68
CA LEU A 85 13.87 -0.61 5.84
C LEU A 85 14.28 -1.56 6.96
N ASP A 86 14.76 -2.76 6.65
CA ASP A 86 15.29 -3.69 7.65
C ASP A 86 16.47 -3.10 8.40
N ILE A 87 17.39 -2.46 7.67
CA ILE A 87 18.51 -1.74 8.26
C ILE A 87 18.00 -0.60 9.14
N LEU A 88 17.04 0.19 8.65
CA LEU A 88 16.45 1.30 9.41
C LEU A 88 15.78 0.84 10.71
N LEU A 89 15.04 -0.27 10.68
CA LEU A 89 14.35 -0.85 11.83
C LEU A 89 15.33 -1.48 12.84
N ALA A 90 16.45 -2.03 12.38
CA ALA A 90 17.48 -2.61 13.24
C ALA A 90 18.41 -1.57 13.90
N GLN A 91 18.45 -0.34 13.39
CA GLN A 91 19.35 0.71 13.87
C GLN A 91 18.96 1.24 15.26
N LYS A 92 19.89 1.12 16.22
CA LYS A 92 19.75 1.75 17.55
C LYS A 92 19.98 3.27 17.54
N LYS A 93 20.68 3.77 16.52
CA LYS A 93 20.99 5.20 16.33
C LYS A 93 20.52 5.60 14.94
N HIS A 94 19.36 6.22 14.85
CA HIS A 94 18.86 6.74 13.60
C HIS A 94 19.67 7.95 13.15
N SER A 95 19.91 8.06 11.84
CA SER A 95 20.35 9.32 11.26
C SER A 95 19.36 10.41 11.64
N LYS A 96 19.84 11.53 12.19
CA LYS A 96 18.99 12.69 12.55
C LYS A 96 18.22 13.24 11.35
N ARG A 97 18.67 12.92 10.12
CA ARG A 97 18.05 13.37 8.88
C ARG A 97 16.94 12.43 8.42
N CYS A 98 16.95 11.16 8.84
CA CYS A 98 15.95 10.20 8.43
C CYS A 98 14.62 10.47 9.13
N LYS A 99 13.55 10.64 8.36
CA LYS A 99 12.20 10.89 8.86
C LYS A 99 11.20 9.84 8.42
N LEU A 100 11.64 8.82 7.68
CA LEU A 100 10.76 7.85 7.05
C LEU A 100 9.92 7.10 8.07
N ARG A 101 8.61 7.20 7.92
CA ARG A 101 7.61 6.46 8.70
C ARG A 101 6.58 5.74 7.83
N VAL A 102 6.45 6.15 6.56
CA VAL A 102 5.45 5.61 5.65
C VAL A 102 6.09 5.21 4.33
N LEU A 103 6.01 3.93 3.98
CA LEU A 103 6.24 3.45 2.62
C LEU A 103 4.90 3.39 1.90
N ASP A 104 4.74 4.13 0.80
CA ASP A 104 3.51 4.16 0.03
C ASP A 104 3.73 3.49 -1.34
N LEU A 105 3.26 2.25 -1.45
CA LEU A 105 3.32 1.39 -2.63
C LEU A 105 2.12 1.56 -3.56
N ARG A 106 1.13 2.37 -3.17
CA ARG A 106 -0.01 2.69 -4.04
C ARG A 106 0.47 3.48 -5.24
N ASN A 107 -0.26 3.41 -6.35
CA ASN A 107 0.03 4.22 -7.54
C ASN A 107 -0.36 5.70 -7.32
N THR A 108 0.28 6.33 -6.34
CA THR A 108 0.12 7.72 -5.92
C THR A 108 1.48 8.42 -5.90
N GLY A 109 1.52 9.72 -5.61
CA GLY A 109 2.77 10.47 -5.52
C GLY A 109 3.40 10.83 -6.87
N GLN A 110 2.68 10.69 -7.97
CA GLN A 110 3.12 11.17 -9.29
C GLN A 110 3.47 12.67 -9.24
N ASP A 111 2.68 13.48 -8.53
CA ASP A 111 2.94 14.91 -8.41
C ASP A 111 4.19 15.21 -7.58
N PHE A 112 4.47 14.41 -6.55
CA PHE A 112 5.72 14.47 -5.81
C PHE A 112 6.91 14.23 -6.75
N TRP A 113 6.91 13.14 -7.51
CA TRP A 113 8.00 12.85 -8.45
C TRP A 113 8.08 13.84 -9.63
N LYS A 114 6.94 14.34 -10.13
CA LYS A 114 6.90 15.38 -11.18
C LYS A 114 7.53 16.69 -10.71
N MET A 115 7.24 17.10 -9.48
CA MET A 115 7.83 18.30 -8.88
C MET A 115 9.37 18.23 -8.89
N TRP A 116 9.94 17.08 -8.53
CA TRP A 116 11.40 16.89 -8.46
C TRP A 116 12.09 16.55 -9.79
N SER A 117 11.35 15.98 -10.75
CA SER A 117 11.84 15.82 -12.13
C SER A 117 11.75 17.12 -12.95
N GLY A 118 11.01 18.10 -12.41
CA GLY A 118 10.64 19.40 -12.98
C GLY A 118 9.99 19.32 -14.37
N SER A 119 9.26 18.24 -14.61
CA SER A 119 8.28 18.20 -15.69
C SER A 119 7.00 18.88 -15.21
N SER A 120 6.99 20.21 -15.04
CA SER A 120 5.75 20.93 -14.75
C SER A 120 5.19 21.55 -16.03
N VAL A 121 4.17 20.92 -16.60
CA VAL A 121 3.06 21.70 -17.17
C VAL A 121 2.28 22.20 -15.96
N HIS A 122 2.05 23.50 -15.89
CA HIS A 122 1.36 24.18 -14.79
C HIS A 122 0.12 23.41 -14.34
N VAL A 123 0.10 23.03 -13.06
CA VAL A 123 -1.16 22.79 -12.33
C VAL A 123 -1.08 23.61 -11.05
N SER A 124 -1.85 24.69 -11.03
CA SER A 124 -2.18 25.41 -9.80
C SER A 124 -3.08 24.51 -8.96
N SER A 125 -2.61 24.05 -7.82
CA SER A 125 -3.47 23.67 -6.70
C SER A 125 -2.67 23.72 -5.40
N SER A 126 -3.19 24.52 -4.48
CA SER A 126 -2.70 24.78 -3.14
C SER A 126 -2.77 23.54 -2.26
N SER A 127 -1.64 22.92 -2.00
CA SER A 127 -1.39 22.18 -0.76
C SER A 127 0.02 22.52 -0.31
N SER A 128 0.08 23.51 0.58
CA SER A 128 1.33 23.91 1.23
C SER A 128 1.79 22.75 2.11
N MET A 129 2.82 22.03 1.67
CA MET A 129 3.60 21.19 2.58
C MET A 129 4.51 22.13 3.37
N THR A 130 4.01 22.62 4.51
CA THR A 130 4.80 23.42 5.45
C THR A 130 5.93 22.57 6.03
N PRO A 131 7.17 23.07 6.07
CA PRO A 131 8.18 22.50 6.95
C PRO A 131 7.77 22.84 8.39
N VAL A 132 7.18 21.87 9.09
CA VAL A 132 6.86 22.03 10.50
C VAL A 132 8.17 22.10 11.28
N ALA A 133 8.44 23.26 11.86
CA ALA A 133 9.44 23.42 12.91
C ALA A 133 8.85 22.86 14.20
N GLU A 134 9.28 21.66 14.61
CA GLU A 134 9.01 21.15 15.95
C GLU A 134 10.30 21.14 16.77
N VAL A 135 10.40 22.15 17.65
CA VAL A 135 11.23 22.07 18.85
C VAL A 135 10.42 21.27 19.87
N ARG A 136 10.72 19.99 20.06
CA ARG A 136 10.25 19.23 21.22
C ARG A 136 11.33 18.30 21.77
N SER A 137 11.43 18.35 23.09
CA SER A 137 12.37 17.66 23.97
C SER A 137 12.18 16.15 23.97
N ARG A 138 13.31 15.44 24.00
CA ARG A 138 13.46 13.99 24.13
C ARG A 138 12.63 13.41 25.27
N THR A 139 11.76 12.48 24.92
CA THR A 139 11.48 11.29 25.72
C THR A 139 11.58 10.12 24.74
N GLU A 140 12.31 9.06 25.08
CA GLU A 140 12.38 7.82 24.29
C GLU A 140 11.00 7.16 24.26
N GLN A 141 10.13 7.64 23.36
CA GLN A 141 8.90 6.95 23.01
C GLN A 141 9.26 5.72 22.17
N PRO A 142 8.58 4.59 22.36
CA PRO A 142 8.66 3.47 21.43
C PRO A 142 8.45 4.01 20.02
N LEU A 143 9.36 3.70 19.10
CA LEU A 143 9.22 4.09 17.70
C LEU A 143 7.87 3.56 17.22
N ALA A 144 6.98 4.48 16.82
CA ALA A 144 5.71 4.08 16.23
C ALA A 144 5.99 3.16 15.02
N PRO A 145 5.22 2.09 14.82
CA PRO A 145 5.43 1.15 13.74
C PRO A 145 5.50 1.85 12.37
N LEU A 146 6.32 1.30 11.48
CA LEU A 146 6.39 1.76 10.09
C LEU A 146 5.11 1.36 9.37
N GLU A 147 4.45 2.32 8.72
CA GLU A 147 3.24 2.05 7.94
C GLU A 147 3.59 1.76 6.49
N VAL A 148 3.05 0.69 5.94
CA VAL A 148 3.17 0.32 4.53
C VAL A 148 1.78 0.41 3.90
N PHE A 149 1.58 1.37 3.00
CA PHE A 149 0.32 1.50 2.25
C PHE A 149 0.39 0.78 0.91
N ILE A 150 -0.59 -0.08 0.64
CA ILE A 150 -0.74 -0.79 -0.63
C ILE A 150 -2.22 -0.81 -1.07
N GLU A 151 -2.49 -0.98 -2.36
CA GLU A 151 -3.80 -1.39 -2.83
C GLU A 151 -3.82 -2.92 -2.96
N LEU A 152 -4.69 -3.58 -2.18
CA LEU A 152 -4.78 -5.04 -2.19
C LEU A 152 -5.60 -5.48 -3.38
N HIS A 153 -4.97 -6.21 -4.30
CA HIS A 153 -5.63 -6.75 -5.47
C HIS A 153 -5.28 -8.23 -5.63
N PHE A 154 -6.23 -9.10 -5.28
CA PHE A 154 -6.12 -10.54 -5.46
C PHE A 154 -6.61 -10.92 -6.85
N LYS A 155 -5.70 -11.35 -7.72
CA LYS A 155 -5.99 -11.87 -9.06
C LYS A 155 -5.63 -13.36 -9.13
N GLU A 156 -6.03 -14.06 -10.18
CA GLU A 156 -5.61 -15.45 -10.41
C GLU A 156 -4.08 -15.60 -10.45
N SER A 157 -3.38 -14.62 -11.01
CA SER A 157 -1.92 -14.54 -10.99
C SER A 157 -1.44 -13.48 -10.00
N THR A 158 -0.98 -13.94 -8.83
CA THR A 158 -0.20 -13.11 -7.90
C THR A 158 1.22 -12.95 -8.42
N THR A 159 1.76 -11.73 -8.37
CA THR A 159 3.16 -11.48 -8.75
C THR A 159 4.12 -11.94 -7.66
N ASP A 160 5.33 -12.35 -8.05
CA ASP A 160 6.39 -12.73 -7.09
C ASP A 160 6.70 -11.59 -6.10
N ASP A 161 6.65 -10.34 -6.57
CA ASP A 161 6.82 -9.13 -5.75
C ASP A 161 5.78 -9.03 -4.63
N PHE A 162 4.52 -9.36 -4.92
CA PHE A 162 3.44 -9.33 -3.92
C PHE A 162 3.65 -10.41 -2.86
N ILE A 163 3.97 -11.64 -3.30
CA ILE A 163 4.25 -12.76 -2.38
C ILE A 163 5.46 -12.42 -1.48
N TYR A 164 6.53 -11.87 -2.08
CA TYR A 164 7.71 -11.45 -1.34
C TYR A 164 7.37 -10.39 -0.29
N LEU A 165 6.62 -9.35 -0.66
CA LEU A 165 6.17 -8.30 0.26
C LEU A 165 5.38 -8.88 1.44
N MET A 166 4.41 -9.76 1.17
CA MET A 166 3.58 -10.33 2.24
C MET A 166 4.41 -11.17 3.21
N ARG A 167 5.36 -11.96 2.70
CA ARG A 167 6.31 -12.71 3.54
C ARG A 167 7.20 -11.78 4.36
N TRP A 168 7.65 -10.68 3.78
CA TRP A 168 8.48 -9.69 4.46
C TRP A 168 7.73 -8.99 5.60
N VAL A 169 6.46 -8.60 5.36
CA VAL A 169 5.57 -8.01 6.38
C VAL A 169 5.26 -9.01 7.49
N GLU A 170 4.90 -10.26 7.16
CA GLU A 170 4.58 -11.33 8.10
C GLU A 170 5.71 -11.52 9.15
N GLN A 171 6.96 -11.52 8.69
CA GLN A 171 8.14 -11.66 9.55
C GLN A 171 8.35 -10.46 10.50
N ARG A 172 7.67 -9.33 10.28
CA ARG A 172 7.90 -8.03 10.94
C ARG A 172 6.63 -7.42 11.53
N LYS A 173 5.62 -8.25 11.81
CA LYS A 173 4.30 -7.83 12.36
C LYS A 173 4.34 -6.91 13.57
N THR A 174 5.40 -6.94 14.37
CA THR A 174 5.54 -6.09 15.57
C THR A 174 6.04 -4.67 15.26
N SER A 175 6.68 -4.49 14.11
CA SER A 175 7.35 -3.23 13.73
C SER A 175 6.72 -2.58 12.50
N ILE A 176 5.89 -3.33 11.76
CA ILE A 176 5.31 -2.92 10.50
C ILE A 176 3.81 -3.12 10.51
N HIS A 177 3.10 -2.08 10.10
CA HIS A 177 1.66 -2.09 9.89
C HIS A 177 1.34 -2.02 8.41
N LEU A 178 0.76 -3.09 7.87
CA LEU A 178 0.30 -3.14 6.48
C LEU A 178 -1.11 -2.56 6.40
N CYS A 179 -1.23 -1.43 5.71
CA CYS A 179 -2.45 -0.65 5.58
C CYS A 179 -2.95 -0.72 4.13
N SER A 180 -4.26 -0.89 3.97
CA SER A 180 -4.91 -0.79 2.66
C SER A 180 -6.23 -0.05 2.78
N THR A 181 -6.46 0.88 1.87
CA THR A 181 -7.77 1.57 1.76
C THR A 181 -8.71 0.85 0.81
N LYS A 182 -8.19 -0.03 -0.06
CA LYS A 182 -8.92 -0.69 -1.13
C LYS A 182 -8.57 -2.16 -1.23
N LEU A 183 -9.59 -3.01 -1.21
CA LEU A 183 -9.52 -4.45 -1.39
C LEU A 183 -10.29 -4.82 -2.64
N LYS A 184 -9.60 -5.36 -3.64
CA LYS A 184 -10.19 -5.91 -4.86
C LYS A 184 -9.87 -7.40 -4.95
N ILE A 185 -10.90 -8.22 -5.10
CA ILE A 185 -10.80 -9.67 -5.18
C ILE A 185 -11.41 -10.10 -6.51
N THR A 186 -10.58 -10.64 -7.39
CA THR A 186 -10.98 -11.27 -8.65
C THR A 186 -10.41 -12.69 -8.76
N SER A 187 -10.00 -13.29 -7.63
CA SER A 187 -9.36 -14.60 -7.53
C SER A 187 -10.23 -15.56 -6.74
N ILE A 188 -10.12 -16.86 -7.04
CA ILE A 188 -10.90 -17.93 -6.41
C ILE A 188 -10.19 -18.49 -5.16
N SER A 189 -8.90 -18.19 -4.96
CA SER A 189 -8.12 -18.72 -3.82
C SER A 189 -8.47 -17.98 -2.51
N LEU A 190 -9.49 -18.48 -1.81
CA LEU A 190 -9.91 -17.93 -0.51
C LEU A 190 -8.81 -18.05 0.55
N GLU A 191 -8.03 -19.13 0.53
CA GLU A 191 -6.94 -19.35 1.50
C GLU A 191 -5.91 -18.21 1.47
N ASN A 192 -5.42 -17.85 0.28
CA ASN A 192 -4.47 -16.75 0.13
C ASN A 192 -5.05 -15.41 0.57
N ILE A 193 -6.33 -15.18 0.28
CA ILE A 193 -7.05 -13.97 0.71
C ILE A 193 -7.09 -13.91 2.22
N MET A 194 -7.53 -14.97 2.90
CA MET A 194 -7.62 -15.02 4.36
C MET A 194 -6.25 -14.86 5.04
N GLN A 195 -5.20 -15.51 4.51
CA GLN A 195 -3.84 -15.36 5.02
C GLN A 195 -3.38 -13.91 4.99
N VAL A 196 -3.58 -13.21 3.87
CA VAL A 196 -3.19 -11.80 3.74
C VAL A 196 -4.09 -10.88 4.56
N LEU A 197 -5.39 -11.15 4.68
CA LEU A 197 -6.27 -10.36 5.54
C LEU A 197 -5.93 -10.53 7.04
N GLY A 198 -5.33 -11.66 7.42
CA GLY A 198 -4.80 -11.86 8.77
C GLY A 198 -3.57 -11.01 9.13
N ILE A 199 -2.94 -10.35 8.15
CA ILE A 199 -1.77 -9.46 8.37
C ILE A 199 -2.07 -7.98 8.14
N VAL A 200 -3.20 -7.68 7.51
CA VAL A 200 -3.60 -6.30 7.13
C VAL A 200 -4.40 -5.66 8.26
N GLN A 201 -4.22 -4.35 8.44
CA GLN A 201 -5.08 -3.54 9.29
C GLN A 201 -6.44 -3.31 8.60
N LEU A 202 -7.42 -4.14 8.95
CA LEU A 202 -8.74 -4.20 8.30
C LEU A 202 -9.57 -2.93 8.50
N ASP A 203 -9.32 -2.19 9.58
CA ASP A 203 -9.98 -0.92 9.90
C ASP A 203 -9.62 0.21 8.93
N TYR A 204 -8.52 0.10 8.17
CA TYR A 204 -8.19 1.09 7.13
C TYR A 204 -8.97 0.89 5.83
N ILE A 205 -9.61 -0.27 5.64
CA ILE A 205 -10.28 -0.62 4.38
C ILE A 205 -11.59 0.17 4.27
N GLN A 206 -11.70 0.92 3.17
CA GLN A 206 -12.87 1.76 2.86
C GLN A 206 -13.64 1.26 1.64
N GLU A 207 -12.97 0.55 0.75
CA GLU A 207 -13.56 0.00 -0.48
C GLU A 207 -13.29 -1.49 -0.57
N VAL A 208 -14.35 -2.28 -0.75
CA VAL A 208 -14.27 -3.71 -1.02
C VAL A 208 -15.00 -4.01 -2.32
N GLU A 209 -14.29 -4.60 -3.27
CA GLU A 209 -14.82 -5.10 -4.53
C GLU A 209 -14.52 -6.59 -4.64
N VAL A 210 -15.55 -7.43 -4.57
CA VAL A 210 -15.47 -8.86 -4.87
C VAL A 210 -16.11 -9.07 -6.23
N ASN A 211 -15.31 -9.53 -7.19
CA ASN A 211 -15.69 -9.79 -8.57
C ASN A 211 -15.10 -11.11 -9.06
N CYS A 212 -15.59 -12.20 -8.49
CA CYS A 212 -15.26 -13.58 -8.85
C CYS A 212 -16.38 -14.50 -8.40
N ILE A 213 -16.48 -15.68 -9.03
CA ILE A 213 -17.52 -16.67 -8.76
C ILE A 213 -17.31 -17.23 -7.36
N TRP A 214 -18.17 -16.84 -6.43
CA TRP A 214 -18.19 -17.36 -5.05
C TRP A 214 -19.54 -18.02 -4.75
N HIS A 215 -19.47 -19.14 -4.03
CA HIS A 215 -20.67 -19.70 -3.41
C HIS A 215 -21.01 -18.92 -2.14
N LEU A 216 -22.27 -19.01 -1.69
CA LEU A 216 -22.70 -18.44 -0.41
C LEU A 216 -21.83 -18.88 0.77
N SER A 217 -21.42 -20.14 0.81
CA SER A 217 -20.51 -20.68 1.82
C SER A 217 -19.15 -19.96 1.81
N THR A 218 -18.62 -19.65 0.63
CA THR A 218 -17.38 -18.87 0.45
C THR A 218 -17.54 -17.44 0.99
N LEU A 219 -18.64 -16.78 0.65
CA LEU A 219 -18.95 -15.45 1.16
C LEU A 219 -19.15 -15.46 2.68
N ALA A 220 -19.79 -16.50 3.23
CA ALA A 220 -19.97 -16.67 4.66
C ALA A 220 -18.63 -16.85 5.39
N MET A 221 -17.67 -17.60 4.82
CA MET A 221 -16.31 -17.70 5.37
C MET A 221 -15.56 -16.35 5.34
N PHE A 222 -15.80 -15.51 4.33
CA PHE A 222 -15.22 -14.17 4.23
C PHE A 222 -15.91 -13.15 5.16
N ALA A 223 -17.20 -13.31 5.44
CA ALA A 223 -18.02 -12.35 6.17
C ALA A 223 -17.43 -11.87 7.51
N PRO A 224 -16.78 -12.70 8.35
CA PRO A 224 -16.14 -12.24 9.58
C PRO A 224 -15.06 -11.17 9.35
N PHE A 225 -14.31 -11.23 8.24
CA PHE A 225 -13.34 -10.19 7.88
C PHE A 225 -14.07 -8.92 7.47
N LEU A 226 -15.11 -9.04 6.65
CA LEU A 226 -15.96 -7.92 6.26
C LEU A 226 -16.52 -7.19 7.49
N GLY A 227 -17.01 -7.92 8.49
CA GLY A 227 -17.52 -7.34 9.73
C GLY A 227 -16.47 -6.65 10.62
N GLN A 228 -15.17 -6.92 10.40
CA GLN A 228 -14.06 -6.22 11.06
C GLN A 228 -13.66 -4.92 10.34
N MET A 229 -13.97 -4.82 9.04
CA MET A 229 -13.70 -3.64 8.21
C MET A 229 -14.74 -2.55 8.49
N SER A 230 -14.71 -2.00 9.71
CA SER A 230 -15.72 -1.07 10.23
C SER A 230 -15.84 0.25 9.45
N ASN A 231 -14.80 0.65 8.71
CA ASN A 231 -14.73 1.90 7.93
C ASN A 231 -15.11 1.74 6.45
N ILE A 232 -15.66 0.59 6.03
CA ILE A 232 -16.15 0.41 4.65
C ILE A 232 -17.19 1.48 4.33
N GLN A 233 -16.97 2.18 3.22
CA GLN A 233 -17.88 3.14 2.62
C GLN A 233 -18.52 2.58 1.35
N ARG A 234 -17.79 1.73 0.61
CA ARG A 234 -18.25 1.13 -0.65
C ARG A 234 -18.04 -0.37 -0.64
N LEU A 235 -19.12 -1.11 -0.87
CA LEU A 235 -19.10 -2.56 -0.98
C LEU A 235 -19.74 -2.98 -2.31
N HIS A 236 -18.97 -3.69 -3.13
CA HIS A 236 -19.41 -4.24 -4.39
C HIS A 236 -19.21 -5.75 -4.37
N LEU A 237 -20.30 -6.51 -4.47
CA LEU A 237 -20.29 -7.97 -4.57
C LEU A 237 -20.96 -8.39 -5.88
N SER A 238 -20.19 -8.97 -6.80
CA SER A 238 -20.66 -9.57 -8.05
C SER A 238 -20.41 -11.08 -8.08
N HIS A 239 -21.19 -11.78 -8.91
CA HIS A 239 -21.06 -13.23 -9.13
C HIS A 239 -21.14 -14.12 -7.87
N ILE A 240 -22.06 -13.78 -6.94
CA ILE A 240 -22.36 -14.61 -5.78
C ILE A 240 -23.52 -15.56 -6.10
N HIS A 241 -23.29 -16.87 -5.94
CA HIS A 241 -24.26 -17.92 -6.26
C HIS A 241 -24.75 -18.67 -5.01
N GLY A 242 -26.06 -18.87 -4.92
CA GLY A 242 -26.67 -19.84 -4.01
C GLY A 242 -26.60 -21.27 -4.56
N LEU A 243 -26.59 -22.25 -3.67
CA LEU A 243 -26.81 -23.67 -3.94
C LEU A 243 -28.33 -23.93 -4.04
N ALA A 244 -28.78 -24.43 -5.20
CA ALA A 244 -30.20 -24.70 -5.43
C ALA A 244 -30.79 -25.89 -4.64
N PHE A 245 -30.05 -26.52 -3.71
CA PHE A 245 -30.37 -27.87 -3.22
C PHE A 245 -30.39 -28.05 -1.70
N GLU A 246 -29.96 -27.08 -0.87
CA GLU A 246 -29.85 -27.24 0.59
C GLU A 246 -30.32 -25.98 1.35
N GLU A 247 -31.64 -25.77 1.43
CA GLU A 247 -32.26 -24.54 2.01
C GLU A 247 -31.85 -24.23 3.46
N GLU A 248 -31.59 -25.24 4.31
CA GLU A 248 -31.21 -25.03 5.71
C GLU A 248 -29.78 -24.49 5.90
N GLU A 249 -28.79 -25.06 5.18
CA GLU A 249 -27.41 -24.59 5.25
C GLU A 249 -27.26 -23.19 4.63
N GLU A 250 -28.00 -22.94 3.53
CA GLU A 250 -28.06 -21.62 2.92
C GLU A 250 -28.60 -20.58 3.89
N TYR A 251 -29.68 -20.88 4.61
CA TYR A 251 -30.25 -19.96 5.59
C TYR A 251 -29.22 -19.59 6.67
N TYR A 252 -28.46 -20.56 7.17
CA TYR A 252 -27.39 -20.28 8.15
C TYR A 252 -26.31 -19.36 7.57
N HIS A 253 -25.87 -19.60 6.33
CA HIS A 253 -24.90 -18.73 5.65
C HIS A 253 -25.44 -17.31 5.45
N VAL A 254 -26.70 -17.17 5.06
CA VAL A 254 -27.35 -15.86 4.91
C VAL A 254 -27.35 -15.12 6.24
N VAL A 255 -27.82 -15.75 7.33
CA VAL A 255 -27.83 -15.14 8.67
C VAL A 255 -26.42 -14.74 9.11
N GLN A 256 -25.42 -15.59 8.85
CA GLN A 256 -24.02 -15.29 9.15
C GLN A 256 -23.56 -14.04 8.38
N ILE A 257 -23.83 -13.94 7.08
CA ILE A 257 -23.45 -12.80 6.24
C ILE A 257 -24.18 -11.53 6.71
N THR A 258 -25.51 -11.56 6.82
CA THR A 258 -26.33 -10.38 7.18
C THR A 258 -25.96 -9.84 8.56
N SER A 259 -25.59 -10.70 9.51
CA SER A 259 -25.11 -10.29 10.84
C SER A 259 -23.86 -9.39 10.79
N GLN A 260 -22.98 -9.59 9.81
CA GLN A 260 -21.75 -8.79 9.65
C GLN A 260 -22.04 -7.46 8.95
N PHE A 261 -23.03 -7.40 8.06
CA PHE A 261 -23.48 -6.15 7.44
C PHE A 261 -23.95 -5.13 8.49
N ARG A 262 -24.55 -5.60 9.59
CA ARG A 262 -24.93 -4.74 10.72
C ARG A 262 -23.74 -4.08 11.40
N LYS A 263 -22.50 -4.50 11.15
CA LYS A 263 -21.27 -3.87 11.68
C LYS A 263 -20.65 -2.85 10.72
N LEU A 264 -21.24 -2.65 9.53
CA LEU A 264 -20.74 -1.72 8.54
C LEU A 264 -21.38 -0.33 8.71
N TYR A 265 -21.07 0.33 9.83
CA TYR A 265 -21.69 1.61 10.24
C TYR A 265 -21.46 2.77 9.24
N HIS A 266 -20.41 2.67 8.44
CA HIS A 266 -19.97 3.72 7.51
C HIS A 266 -20.34 3.43 6.05
N LEU A 267 -21.04 2.34 5.77
CA LEU A 267 -21.41 1.93 4.42
C LEU A 267 -22.36 2.95 3.78
N ARG A 268 -21.99 3.46 2.60
CA ARG A 268 -22.76 4.45 1.84
C ARG A 268 -23.23 3.88 0.50
N ASP A 269 -22.34 3.15 -0.17
CA ASP A 269 -22.60 2.56 -1.46
C ASP A 269 -22.58 1.04 -1.34
N LEU A 270 -23.71 0.39 -1.59
CA LEU A 270 -23.85 -1.06 -1.66
C LEU A 270 -24.30 -1.47 -3.06
N TYR A 271 -23.47 -2.26 -3.74
CA TYR A 271 -23.81 -2.87 -5.02
C TYR A 271 -23.79 -4.40 -4.92
N LEU A 272 -24.88 -5.02 -5.33
CA LEU A 272 -25.05 -6.47 -5.38
C LEU A 272 -25.60 -6.85 -6.77
N GLU A 273 -24.85 -7.63 -7.55
CA GLU A 273 -25.25 -7.98 -8.93
C GLU A 273 -26.41 -8.99 -8.96
N THR A 274 -26.41 -9.97 -8.04
CA THR A 274 -27.43 -11.03 -7.95
C THR A 274 -27.80 -11.30 -6.48
N PRO A 275 -28.59 -10.42 -5.84
CA PRO A 275 -28.93 -10.51 -4.41
C PRO A 275 -30.03 -11.53 -4.10
N SER A 276 -30.25 -12.56 -4.93
CA SER A 276 -31.36 -13.51 -4.75
C SER A 276 -31.31 -14.24 -3.39
N PHE A 277 -30.10 -14.48 -2.87
CA PHE A 277 -29.89 -15.06 -1.54
C PHE A 277 -30.35 -14.17 -0.37
N LEU A 278 -30.66 -12.89 -0.63
CA LEU A 278 -31.16 -11.95 0.37
C LEU A 278 -32.69 -11.83 0.37
N GLU A 279 -33.39 -12.59 -0.48
CA GLU A 279 -34.84 -12.62 -0.50
C GLU A 279 -35.39 -12.98 0.89
N GLY A 280 -36.32 -12.17 1.40
CA GLY A 280 -36.85 -12.31 2.76
C GLY A 280 -35.90 -11.90 3.91
N CYS A 281 -34.60 -11.71 3.65
CA CYS A 281 -33.59 -11.40 4.68
C CYS A 281 -33.03 -9.97 4.61
N LEU A 282 -33.44 -9.16 3.61
CA LEU A 282 -33.02 -7.76 3.45
C LEU A 282 -33.23 -6.92 4.72
N ILE A 283 -34.34 -7.12 5.44
CA ILE A 283 -34.64 -6.41 6.69
C ILE A 283 -33.56 -6.68 7.76
N GLN A 284 -32.91 -7.83 7.74
CA GLN A 284 -31.84 -8.17 8.68
C GLN A 284 -30.54 -7.40 8.40
N MET A 285 -30.36 -6.89 7.17
CA MET A 285 -29.21 -6.06 6.77
C MET A 285 -29.45 -4.58 7.01
N LEU A 286 -30.70 -4.15 6.90
CA LEU A 286 -31.11 -2.76 7.04
C LEU A 286 -31.23 -2.39 8.53
N ARG A 287 -30.87 -1.14 8.84
CA ARG A 287 -31.11 -0.53 10.15
C ARG A 287 -32.32 0.38 10.08
#